data_AF-W0GRC8-F1
#
_entry.id   AF-W0GRC8-F1
#
_cell.length_a   1.000
_cell.length_b   1.000
_cell.length_c   1.000
_cell.angle_alpha   90.00
_cell.angle_beta   90.00
_cell.angle_gamma   90.00
#
_symmetry.space_group_name_H-M   'P 1'
#
loop_
_entity.id
_entity.type
_entity.pdbx_description
1 polymer ?
#
loop_
_entity_poly.entity_id
_entity_poly.type
_entity_poly.pdbx_seq_one_letter_code
_entity_poly.pdbx_strand_id
1 'polypeptide(L)'
;MQIEKNIIKKLEEIVLINDKTVKVVIAKTILNLLKDRDDFIINDVANIYFTSVSSITKFCKNLGFAGWKEFYAFLKTEKRRQLY
;
A
#
# COMPACT_ATOMS: atom_id res chain seq x y z
N MET A 1 6.97 7.03 -19.59
CA MET A 1 7.08 6.40 -18.27
C MET A 1 5.71 5.83 -17.93
N GLN A 2 5.50 4.53 -18.18
CA GLN A 2 4.23 3.86 -17.89
C GLN A 2 4.14 3.68 -16.38
N ILE A 3 3.40 4.55 -15.69
CA ILE A 3 2.97 4.23 -14.33
C ILE A 3 2.11 2.97 -14.49
N GLU A 4 2.57 1.84 -13.96
CA GLU A 4 1.77 0.62 -13.88
C GLU A 4 0.39 1.00 -13.36
N LYS A 5 -0.62 0.90 -14.22
CA LYS A 5 -1.94 1.47 -13.97
C LYS A 5 -2.68 0.82 -12.79
N ASN A 6 -2.10 -0.22 -12.18
CA ASN A 6 -2.70 -1.00 -11.12
C ASN A 6 -1.76 -1.06 -9.89
N ILE A 7 -2.00 -0.19 -8.92
CA ILE A 7 -1.21 -0.14 -7.68
C ILE A 7 -1.33 -1.43 -6.86
N ILE A 8 -2.46 -2.14 -6.95
CA ILE A 8 -2.68 -3.39 -6.21
C ILE A 8 -1.71 -4.45 -6.75
N LYS A 9 -1.61 -4.60 -8.07
CA LYS A 9 -0.64 -5.51 -8.70
C LYS A 9 0.80 -5.18 -8.30
N LYS A 10 1.15 -3.89 -8.27
CA LYS A 10 2.48 -3.46 -7.82
C LYS A 10 2.77 -3.82 -6.35
N LEU A 11 1.77 -3.72 -5.48
CA LEU A 11 1.91 -4.18 -4.09
C LEU A 11 2.11 -5.70 -4.02
N GLU A 12 1.39 -6.46 -4.84
CA GLU A 12 1.54 -7.92 -4.92
C GLU A 12 2.94 -8.30 -5.41
N GLU A 13 3.45 -7.63 -6.46
CA GLU A 13 4.81 -7.82 -6.97
C GLU A 13 5.88 -7.52 -5.91
N ILE A 14 5.70 -6.46 -5.12
CA ILE A 14 6.59 -6.17 -3.99
C ILE A 14 6.58 -7.35 -3.00
N VAL A 15 5.41 -7.91 -2.69
CA VAL A 15 5.29 -9.05 -1.75
C VAL A 15 5.89 -10.35 -2.31
N LEU A 16 5.95 -10.53 -3.63
CA LEU A 16 6.59 -11.69 -4.27
C LEU A 16 8.11 -11.68 -4.13
N ILE A 17 8.72 -10.51 -3.91
CA ILE A 17 10.13 -10.40 -3.57
C ILE A 17 10.28 -10.98 -2.16
N ASN A 18 10.80 -12.20 -2.07
CA ASN A 18 10.84 -13.00 -0.84
C ASN A 18 11.91 -12.49 0.16
N ASP A 19 11.78 -11.23 0.57
CA ASP A 19 12.58 -10.57 1.59
C ASP A 19 11.70 -10.09 2.75
N LYS A 20 12.28 -9.95 3.95
CA LYS A 20 11.59 -9.41 5.14
C LYS A 20 11.79 -7.90 5.25
N THR A 21 11.89 -7.18 4.13
CA THR A 21 12.12 -5.73 4.18
C THR A 21 10.87 -5.01 4.68
N VAL A 22 11.10 -3.82 5.23
CA VAL A 22 10.03 -2.90 5.64
C VAL A 22 9.04 -2.63 4.48
N LYS A 23 9.52 -2.62 3.22
CA LYS A 23 8.66 -2.43 2.05
C LYS A 23 7.68 -3.59 1.85
N VAL A 24 8.16 -4.84 1.95
CA VAL A 24 7.33 -6.05 1.86
C VAL A 24 6.31 -6.09 2.99
N VAL A 25 6.74 -5.78 4.21
CA VAL A 25 5.86 -5.72 5.39
C VAL A 25 4.74 -4.69 5.18
N ILE A 26 5.07 -3.47 4.75
CA ILE A 26 4.06 -2.43 4.49
C ILE A 26 3.11 -2.85 3.37
N ALA A 27 3.62 -3.36 2.23
CA ALA A 27 2.80 -3.78 1.10
C ALA A 27 1.83 -4.91 1.49
N LYS A 28 2.32 -5.93 2.20
CA LYS A 28 1.51 -7.05 2.70
C LYS A 28 0.42 -6.58 3.66
N THR A 29 0.75 -5.65 4.56
CA THR A 29 -0.20 -5.09 5.52
C THR A 29 -1.35 -4.36 4.83
N ILE A 30 -1.02 -3.52 3.85
CA ILE A 30 -2.00 -2.77 3.07
C ILE A 30 -2.93 -3.73 2.33
N LEU A 31 -2.39 -4.76 1.67
CA LEU A 31 -3.19 -5.77 0.96
C LEU A 31 -4.13 -6.55 1.88
N ASN A 32 -3.67 -6.91 3.08
CA ASN A 32 -4.52 -7.61 4.07
C ASN A 32 -5.66 -6.70 4.55
N LEU A 33 -5.35 -5.47 4.95
CA LEU A 33 -6.36 -4.49 5.38
C LEU A 33 -7.39 -4.19 4.28
N LEU A 34 -6.94 -4.15 3.03
CA LEU A 34 -7.81 -3.93 1.87
C LEU A 34 -8.81 -5.07 1.64
N LYS A 35 -8.45 -6.31 2.01
CA LYS A 35 -9.34 -7.48 1.95
C LYS A 35 -10.33 -7.50 3.11
N ASP A 36 -9.85 -7.17 4.30
CA ASP A 36 -10.63 -7.31 5.54
C ASP A 36 -11.58 -6.13 5.77
N ARG A 37 -11.29 -4.95 5.22
CA ARG A 37 -12.00 -3.70 5.51
C ARG A 37 -12.21 -2.83 4.27
N ASP A 38 -13.26 -2.04 4.29
CA ASP A 38 -13.53 -1.05 3.24
C ASP A 38 -12.68 0.21 3.39
N ASP A 39 -12.40 0.62 4.63
CA ASP A 39 -11.58 1.80 4.94
C ASP A 39 -10.59 1.52 6.10
N PHE A 40 -9.45 2.21 6.08
CA PHE A 40 -8.41 2.19 7.11
C PHE A 40 -7.49 3.41 7.03
N ILE A 41 -6.81 3.73 8.13
CA ILE A 41 -5.89 4.88 8.22
C ILE A 41 -4.43 4.43 8.31
N ILE A 42 -3.50 5.38 8.11
CA ILE A 42 -2.06 5.10 8.18
C ILE A 42 -1.62 4.47 9.51
N ASN A 43 -2.28 4.83 10.61
CA ASN A 43 -1.99 4.26 11.92
C ASN A 43 -2.38 2.78 12.02
N ASP A 44 -3.40 2.33 11.29
CA ASP A 44 -3.73 0.90 11.24
C ASP A 44 -2.58 0.12 10.58
N VAL A 45 -1.99 0.66 9.52
CA VAL A 45 -0.81 0.08 8.85
C VAL A 45 0.40 0.09 9.78
N ALA A 46 0.59 1.16 10.55
CA ALA A 46 1.71 1.30 11.48
C ALA A 46 1.66 0.27 12.62
N ASN A 47 0.46 0.08 13.20
CA ASN A 47 0.25 -0.71 14.41
C ASN A 47 0.37 -2.22 14.19
N ILE A 48 0.06 -2.74 13.00
CA ILE A 48 -0.01 -4.21 12.79
C ILE A 48 1.38 -4.86 12.78
N TYR A 49 2.40 -4.19 12.26
CA TYR A 49 3.74 -4.78 12.11
C TYR A 49 4.88 -3.91 12.65
N PHE A 50 4.61 -3.10 13.69
CA PHE A 50 5.61 -2.24 14.33
C PHE A 50 6.35 -1.33 13.33
N THR A 51 5.64 -0.84 12.31
CA THR A 51 6.22 0.11 11.34
C THR A 51 5.85 1.52 11.74
N SER A 52 6.72 2.49 11.44
CA SER A 52 6.40 3.90 11.72
C SER A 52 5.58 4.52 10.60
N VAL A 53 4.70 5.47 10.95
CA VAL A 53 4.00 6.38 10.00
C VAL A 53 4.98 7.02 9.01
N SER A 54 6.19 7.35 9.48
CA SER A 54 7.25 7.90 8.63
C SER A 54 7.78 6.89 7.61
N SER A 55 7.92 5.62 7.97
CA SER A 55 8.32 4.55 7.04
C SER A 55 7.25 4.30 5.99
N ILE A 56 5.98 4.33 6.38
CA ILE A 56 4.84 4.20 5.44
C ILE A 56 4.79 5.39 4.48
N THR A 57 4.98 6.61 4.99
CA THR A 57 5.02 7.81 4.15
C THR A 57 6.17 7.75 3.14
N LYS A 58 7.37 7.30 3.55
CA LYS A 58 8.50 7.09 2.64
C LYS A 58 8.19 6.01 1.60
N PHE A 59 7.52 4.93 2.00
CA PHE A 59 7.07 3.87 1.09
C PHE A 59 6.13 4.43 0.01
N CYS A 60 5.10 5.21 0.38
CA CYS A 60 4.22 5.86 -0.59
C CYS A 60 4.98 6.78 -1.54
N LYS A 61 5.95 7.56 -1.03
CA LYS A 61 6.81 8.41 -1.85
C LYS A 61 7.67 7.64 -2.85
N ASN A 62 8.24 6.52 -2.43
CA ASN A 62 9.00 5.64 -3.32
C ASN A 62 8.14 5.02 -4.44
N LEU A 63 6.82 4.95 -4.26
CA LEU A 63 5.88 4.49 -5.28
C LEU A 63 5.46 5.59 -6.26
N GLY A 64 5.85 6.85 -6.01
CA GLY A 64 5.56 8.01 -6.86
C GLY A 64 4.47 8.94 -6.35
N PHE A 65 3.97 8.75 -5.12
CA PHE A 65 2.93 9.59 -4.52
C PHE A 65 3.55 10.66 -3.59
N ALA A 66 2.89 11.79 -3.38
CA ALA A 66 3.28 12.80 -2.40
C ALA A 66 3.25 12.29 -0.95
N GLY A 67 2.44 11.27 -0.66
CA GLY A 67 2.36 10.61 0.63
C GLY A 67 1.14 9.69 0.77
N TRP A 68 0.81 9.33 2.00
CA TRP A 68 -0.27 8.38 2.31
C TRP A 68 -1.63 8.79 1.77
N LYS A 69 -2.04 10.05 1.96
CA LYS A 69 -3.38 10.51 1.56
C LYS A 69 -3.62 10.34 0.07
N GLU A 70 -2.65 10.72 -0.76
CA GLU A 70 -2.73 10.58 -2.21
C GLU A 70 -2.68 9.11 -2.63
N PHE A 71 -1.73 8.35 -2.09
CA PHE A 71 -1.63 6.90 -2.31
C PHE A 71 -2.94 6.18 -1.98
N TYR A 72 -3.54 6.50 -0.83
CA TYR A 72 -4.74 5.84 -0.33
C TYR A 72 -5.97 6.19 -1.18
N ALA A 73 -6.11 7.46 -1.60
CA ALA A 73 -7.17 7.86 -2.52
C ALA A 73 -7.07 7.13 -3.86
N PHE A 74 -5.84 6.97 -4.39
CA PHE A 74 -5.58 6.20 -5.59
C PHE A 74 -5.91 4.70 -5.40
N LEU A 75 -5.42 4.10 -4.31
CA LEU A 75 -5.68 2.70 -3.95
C LEU A 75 -7.17 2.38 -3.88
N LYS A 76 -7.97 3.24 -3.25
CA LYS A 76 -9.43 3.05 -3.17
C LYS A 76 -10.11 3.12 -4.54
N THR A 77 -9.61 3.98 -5.41
CA THR A 77 -10.12 4.10 -6.78
C THR A 77 -9.83 2.83 -7.57
N GLU A 78 -8.63 2.27 -7.42
CA GLU A 78 -8.25 1.00 -8.04
C GLU A 78 -9.04 -0.20 -7.50
N LYS A 79 -9.25 -0.29 -6.17
CA LYS A 79 -10.10 -1.35 -5.58
C LYS A 79 -11.50 -1.33 -6.17
N ARG A 80 -12.11 -0.13 -6.28
CA ARG A 80 -13.44 0.01 -6.90
C ARG A 80 -13.46 -0.39 -8.37
N ARG A 81 -12.42 -0.08 -9.14
CA ARG A 81 -12.31 -0.49 -10.55
C ARG A 81 -12.20 -2.00 -10.74
N GLN A 82 -11.71 -2.76 -9.76
CA GLN A 82 -11.63 -4.22 -9.85
C GLN A 82 -12.97 -4.92 -9.52
N LEU A 83 -13.94 -4.20 -8.93
CA LEU A 83 -15.26 -4.74 -8.57
C LEU A 83 -16.31 -4.59 -9.69
N TYR A 84 -15.96 -3.92 -10.79
CA TYR A 84 -16.81 -3.69 -11.97
C TYR A 84 -16.07 -4.08 -13.24
#